data_AF-A0AAU7NSZ3-F1
#
_entry.id   AF-A0AAU7NSZ3-F1
#
_cell.length_a   1.000
_cell.length_b   1.000
_cell.length_c   1.000
_cell.angle_alpha   90.00
_cell.angle_beta   90.00
_cell.angle_gamma   90.00
#
_symmetry.space_group_name_H-M   'P 1'
#
loop_
_entity.id
_entity.type
_entity.pdbx_description
1 polymer ?
#
loop_
_entity_poly.entity_id
_entity_poly.type
_entity_poly.pdbx_seq_one_letter_code
_entity_poly.pdbx_strand_id
1 'polypeptide(L)'
;MSAQSFSIQRDINENKLAVSFRLLMGLYLIIPLCLLIKWVDGWFWGGYLLTHLPSSPTHYLLFQILFGTPHIVASAILLASNSEYVHFYKNKILAMTAFIIVFFGIGSLFIPYKVLYLITASWTVYHVLKQQHGIGKGVCRLPAWAFYLLLWLSVAAGIFIYVGIFLKNSLDAQQSEWIRQIAATLTALLVVASIASQRQVQTTFGKFFMWGNTLLIVSSFYLYTQQYYFLAILIPRLVHDATAYIFYVTHDYNKHHRQPRNWLYQYAARCNVHVFIVLPVLSFLLAFLLQAYGDELVNFITQTLFGTEIYKAITLGLLGYLALMHYYTESFVWSAGSPLRQYIRFKL
;
A
#
# COMPACT_ATOMS: atom_id res chain seq x y z
N MET A 1 17.51 42.86 -24.26
CA MET A 1 16.60 41.73 -24.55
C MET A 1 15.97 41.29 -23.25
N SER A 2 14.65 41.21 -23.26
CA SER A 2 13.74 41.39 -22.13
C SER A 2 13.72 40.22 -21.15
N ALA A 3 13.79 40.55 -19.86
CA ALA A 3 13.27 39.73 -18.77
C ALA A 3 11.78 39.44 -19.05
N GLN A 4 11.48 38.21 -19.43
CA GLN A 4 10.10 37.73 -19.40
C GLN A 4 9.72 37.54 -17.93
N SER A 5 9.00 38.53 -17.44
CA SER A 5 8.16 38.48 -16.26
C SER A 5 7.43 37.14 -16.20
N PHE A 6 7.80 36.30 -15.24
CA PHE A 6 6.89 35.27 -14.72
C PHE A 6 5.66 36.00 -14.19
N SER A 7 4.63 36.07 -15.03
CA SER A 7 3.34 36.59 -14.66
C SER A 7 2.81 35.77 -13.50
N ILE A 8 2.87 36.36 -12.30
CA ILE A 8 1.82 36.34 -11.27
C ILE A 8 0.90 35.12 -11.42
N GLN A 9 1.36 33.96 -10.95
CA GLN A 9 0.45 32.88 -10.57
C GLN A 9 -0.05 33.17 -9.14
N ARG A 10 -0.68 34.35 -8.97
CA ARG A 10 -1.70 34.58 -7.94
C ARG A 10 -2.97 33.87 -8.38
N ASP A 11 -2.89 32.56 -8.50
CA ASP A 11 -4.10 31.75 -8.48
C ASP A 11 -4.44 31.55 -7.00
N ILE A 12 -5.24 32.50 -6.51
CA ILE A 12 -6.13 32.48 -5.34
C ILE A 12 -5.88 31.26 -4.44
N ASN A 13 -5.12 31.52 -3.38
CA ASN A 13 -4.58 30.58 -2.42
C ASN A 13 -5.63 30.02 -1.44
N GLU A 14 -6.93 30.14 -1.72
CA GLU A 14 -7.91 30.09 -0.61
C GLU A 14 -8.58 28.75 -0.35
N ASN A 15 -8.55 27.74 -1.25
CA ASN A 15 -9.28 26.48 -0.99
C ASN A 15 -8.65 25.23 -1.65
N LYS A 16 -7.33 25.11 -1.67
CA LYS A 16 -6.68 23.83 -2.04
C LYS A 16 -6.38 23.03 -0.79
N LEU A 17 -6.93 21.83 -0.69
CA LEU A 17 -6.67 20.90 0.40
C LEU A 17 -5.18 20.51 0.40
N ALA A 18 -4.61 20.39 1.60
CA ALA A 18 -3.22 19.95 1.78
C ALA A 18 -3.19 18.66 2.60
N VAL A 19 -2.30 17.75 2.24
CA VAL A 19 -1.99 16.55 3.02
C VAL A 19 -1.27 16.99 4.29
N SER A 20 -1.89 16.72 5.44
CA SER A 20 -1.32 17.04 6.75
C SER A 20 -0.41 15.92 7.25
N PHE A 21 0.83 16.25 7.59
CA PHE A 21 1.72 15.27 8.23
C PHE A 21 1.24 14.83 9.61
N ARG A 22 0.49 15.69 10.33
CA ARG A 22 -0.14 15.30 11.61
C ARG A 22 -1.22 14.24 11.39
N LEU A 23 -2.02 14.37 10.33
CA LEU A 23 -2.99 13.35 9.96
C LEU A 23 -2.29 12.02 9.63
N LEU A 24 -1.22 12.07 8.82
CA LEU A 24 -0.43 10.87 8.48
C LEU A 24 0.19 10.23 9.73
N MET A 25 0.69 11.04 10.67
CA MET A 25 1.16 10.54 11.98
C MET A 25 0.03 9.91 12.78
N GLY A 26 -1.17 10.50 12.76
CA GLY A 26 -2.35 9.98 13.45
C GLY A 26 -2.69 8.54 13.03
N LEU A 27 -2.40 8.15 11.78
CA LEU A 27 -2.58 6.77 11.33
C LEU A 27 -1.76 5.75 12.13
N TYR A 28 -0.61 6.15 12.67
CA TYR A 28 0.25 5.28 13.49
C TYR A 28 -0.37 4.95 14.86
N LEU A 29 -1.47 5.61 15.26
CA LEU A 29 -2.25 5.21 16.45
C LEU A 29 -2.85 3.80 16.33
N ILE A 30 -2.90 3.23 15.12
CA ILE A 30 -3.27 1.82 14.94
C ILE A 30 -2.31 0.88 15.69
N ILE A 31 -1.04 1.26 15.85
CA ILE A 31 -0.02 0.45 16.53
C ILE A 31 -0.41 0.21 18.01
N PRO A 32 -0.52 1.24 18.88
CA PRO A 32 -0.92 1.02 20.26
C PRO A 32 -2.33 0.44 20.36
N LEU A 33 -3.24 0.74 19.43
CA LEU A 33 -4.57 0.15 19.41
C LEU A 33 -4.53 -1.37 19.22
N CYS A 34 -3.77 -1.87 18.24
CA CYS A 34 -3.61 -3.31 18.02
C CYS A 34 -2.92 -4.02 19.18
N LEU A 35 -1.93 -3.38 19.81
CA LEU A 35 -1.26 -3.94 21.00
C LEU A 35 -2.22 -4.01 22.19
N LEU A 36 -3.03 -2.96 22.41
CA LEU A 36 -4.05 -2.93 23.45
C LEU A 36 -5.10 -4.03 23.21
N ILE A 37 -5.60 -4.18 21.98
CA ILE A 37 -6.55 -5.25 21.61
C ILE A 37 -5.97 -6.62 21.96
N LYS A 38 -4.70 -6.88 21.63
CA LYS A 38 -4.03 -8.14 21.97
C LYS A 38 -3.95 -8.37 23.48
N TRP A 39 -3.61 -7.34 24.26
CA TRP A 39 -3.53 -7.47 25.72
C TRP A 39 -4.90 -7.67 26.35
N VAL A 40 -5.92 -6.97 25.87
CA VAL A 40 -7.31 -7.18 26.32
C VAL A 40 -7.76 -8.59 26.01
N ASP A 41 -7.45 -9.12 24.82
CA ASP A 41 -7.80 -10.49 24.46
C ASP A 41 -7.17 -11.52 25.39
N GLY A 42 -5.88 -11.34 25.72
CA GLY A 42 -5.17 -12.24 26.61
C GLY A 42 -5.63 -12.18 28.07
N TRP A 43 -5.97 -10.99 28.58
CA TRP A 43 -6.31 -10.82 30.00
C TRP A 43 -7.80 -10.95 30.31
N PHE A 44 -8.68 -10.51 29.40
CA PHE A 44 -10.12 -10.43 29.66
C PHE A 44 -10.94 -11.40 28.82
N TRP A 45 -10.53 -11.70 27.58
CA TRP A 45 -11.30 -12.55 26.67
C TRP A 45 -10.76 -13.98 26.53
N GLY A 46 -9.71 -14.33 27.27
CA GLY A 46 -9.15 -15.68 27.27
C GLY A 46 -8.64 -16.17 25.90
N GLY A 47 -8.19 -15.25 25.03
CA GLY A 47 -7.72 -15.59 23.68
C GLY A 47 -8.83 -15.78 22.64
N TYR A 48 -10.03 -15.25 22.89
CA TYR A 48 -11.15 -15.32 21.95
C TYR A 48 -10.79 -14.77 20.57
N LEU A 49 -10.14 -13.61 20.48
CA LEU A 49 -9.74 -13.04 19.19
C LEU A 49 -8.66 -13.89 18.53
N LEU A 50 -7.67 -14.39 19.27
CA LEU A 50 -6.64 -15.26 18.67
C LEU A 50 -7.25 -16.47 17.94
N THR A 51 -8.32 -17.04 18.50
CA THR A 51 -8.98 -18.23 17.95
C THR A 51 -9.96 -17.93 16.81
N HIS A 52 -10.55 -16.73 16.78
CA HIS A 52 -11.55 -16.33 15.77
C HIS A 52 -11.00 -15.45 14.65
N LEU A 53 -9.88 -14.75 14.87
CA LEU A 53 -9.26 -13.94 13.84
C LEU A 53 -8.63 -14.83 12.74
N PRO A 54 -8.63 -14.36 11.48
CA PRO A 54 -7.98 -15.05 10.38
C PRO A 54 -6.53 -15.43 10.70
N SER A 55 -6.25 -16.73 10.73
CA SER A 55 -4.91 -17.23 10.99
C SER A 55 -4.21 -17.73 9.72
N SER A 56 -4.91 -17.85 8.58
CA SER A 56 -4.36 -18.42 7.34
C SER A 56 -4.65 -17.55 6.10
N PRO A 57 -3.78 -17.61 5.06
CA PRO A 57 -3.88 -16.83 3.81
C PRO A 57 -5.26 -16.78 3.16
N THR A 58 -6.01 -17.88 3.18
CA THR A 58 -7.34 -18.00 2.57
C THR A 58 -8.41 -17.18 3.30
N HIS A 59 -8.24 -16.96 4.61
CA HIS A 59 -9.15 -16.13 5.42
C HIS A 59 -8.81 -14.63 5.33
N TYR A 60 -7.73 -14.26 4.64
CA TYR A 60 -7.42 -12.86 4.33
C TYR A 60 -8.21 -12.36 3.11
N LEU A 61 -9.19 -13.09 2.57
CA LEU A 61 -10.08 -12.55 1.53
C LEU A 61 -10.80 -11.30 2.04
N LEU A 62 -11.40 -11.37 3.24
CA LEU A 62 -12.01 -10.21 3.89
C LEU A 62 -10.97 -9.11 4.13
N PHE A 63 -9.75 -9.49 4.51
CA PHE A 63 -8.66 -8.54 4.66
C PHE A 63 -8.32 -7.84 3.34
N GLN A 64 -8.23 -8.56 2.22
CA GLN A 64 -7.94 -8.02 0.88
C GLN A 64 -9.07 -7.11 0.38
N ILE A 65 -10.32 -7.45 0.69
CA ILE A 65 -11.50 -6.64 0.37
C ILE A 65 -11.49 -5.33 1.18
N LEU A 66 -11.06 -5.35 2.44
CA LEU A 66 -11.02 -4.16 3.30
C LEU A 66 -9.74 -3.33 3.12
N PHE A 67 -8.61 -4.00 2.86
CA PHE A 67 -7.26 -3.46 2.83
C PHE A 67 -6.44 -4.16 1.73
N GLY A 68 -5.81 -3.42 0.84
CA GLY A 68 -5.05 -3.95 -0.30
C GLY A 68 -5.76 -3.68 -1.61
N THR A 69 -6.73 -4.52 -1.95
CA THR A 69 -7.36 -4.48 -3.27
C THR A 69 -8.05 -3.13 -3.56
N PRO A 70 -8.82 -2.53 -2.63
CA PRO A 70 -9.45 -1.23 -2.89
C PRO A 70 -8.48 -0.13 -3.27
N HIS A 71 -7.35 0.04 -2.57
CA HIS A 71 -6.41 1.12 -2.89
C HIS A 71 -5.69 0.86 -4.22
N ILE A 72 -5.37 -0.39 -4.54
CA ILE A 72 -4.78 -0.79 -5.82
C ILE A 72 -5.75 -0.40 -6.95
N VAL A 73 -7.02 -0.76 -6.81
CA VAL A 73 -8.08 -0.43 -7.77
C VAL A 73 -8.27 1.09 -7.84
N ALA A 74 -8.23 1.81 -6.73
CA ALA A 74 -8.32 3.27 -6.69
C ALA A 74 -7.21 3.93 -7.52
N SER A 75 -5.97 3.44 -7.41
CA SER A 75 -4.85 3.95 -8.21
C SER A 75 -5.06 3.72 -9.71
N ALA A 76 -5.62 2.57 -10.09
CA ALA A 76 -5.92 2.23 -11.46
C ALA A 76 -7.04 3.12 -12.02
N ILE A 77 -8.11 3.36 -11.24
CA ILE A 77 -9.19 4.29 -11.59
C ILE A 77 -8.63 5.71 -11.75
N LEU A 78 -7.79 6.16 -10.82
CA LEU A 78 -7.20 7.50 -10.85
C LEU A 78 -6.40 7.73 -12.14
N LEU A 79 -5.58 6.76 -12.53
CA LEU A 79 -4.82 6.80 -13.78
C LEU A 79 -5.74 6.71 -15.01
N ALA A 80 -6.59 5.69 -15.08
CA ALA A 80 -7.39 5.37 -16.27
C ALA A 80 -8.52 6.37 -16.54
N SER A 81 -9.11 6.96 -15.51
CA SER A 81 -10.19 7.96 -15.65
C SER A 81 -9.69 9.32 -16.15
N ASN A 82 -8.37 9.52 -16.24
CA ASN A 82 -7.74 10.76 -16.66
C ASN A 82 -6.86 10.53 -17.90
N SER A 83 -7.39 10.87 -19.08
CA SER A 83 -6.70 10.67 -20.37
C SER A 83 -5.31 11.32 -20.43
N GLU A 84 -5.13 12.48 -19.79
CA GLU A 84 -3.85 13.18 -19.63
C GLU A 84 -2.78 12.27 -18.98
N TYR A 85 -3.15 11.54 -17.93
CA TYR A 85 -2.21 10.69 -17.19
C TYR A 85 -1.85 9.44 -17.98
N VAL A 86 -2.86 8.80 -18.59
CA VAL A 86 -2.61 7.65 -19.48
C VAL A 86 -1.69 8.06 -20.63
N HIS A 87 -1.92 9.21 -21.25
CA HIS A 87 -1.09 9.69 -22.35
C HIS A 87 0.35 9.98 -21.90
N PHE A 88 0.51 10.65 -20.76
CA PHE A 88 1.83 10.98 -20.21
C PHE A 88 2.62 9.72 -19.82
N TYR A 89 1.97 8.70 -19.26
CA TYR A 89 2.62 7.48 -18.78
C TYR A 89 2.57 6.30 -19.75
N LYS A 90 2.00 6.46 -20.96
CA LYS A 90 1.69 5.36 -21.89
C LYS A 90 2.85 4.39 -22.11
N ASN A 91 4.07 4.91 -22.35
CA ASN A 91 5.23 4.07 -22.64
C ASN A 91 5.66 3.27 -21.40
N LYS A 92 5.56 3.86 -20.22
CA LYS A 92 5.88 3.18 -18.95
C LYS A 92 4.85 2.10 -18.64
N ILE A 93 3.58 2.39 -18.82
CA ILE A 93 2.48 1.43 -18.64
C ILE A 93 2.66 0.26 -19.61
N LEU A 94 2.81 0.53 -20.92
CA LEU A 94 3.00 -0.51 -21.93
C LEU A 94 4.23 -1.38 -21.68
N ALA A 95 5.37 -0.76 -21.33
CA ALA A 95 6.59 -1.51 -21.01
C ALA A 95 6.39 -2.41 -19.78
N MET A 96 5.74 -1.91 -18.72
CA MET A 96 5.45 -2.72 -17.53
C MET A 96 4.41 -3.79 -17.81
N THR A 97 3.39 -3.53 -18.63
CA THR A 97 2.41 -4.54 -19.06
C THR A 97 3.09 -5.67 -19.83
N ALA A 98 3.95 -5.34 -20.79
CA ALA A 98 4.74 -6.33 -21.52
C ALA A 98 5.64 -7.13 -20.56
N PHE A 99 6.30 -6.47 -19.62
CA PHE A 99 7.11 -7.13 -18.61
C PHE A 99 6.30 -8.09 -17.75
N ILE A 100 5.12 -7.68 -17.25
CA ILE A 100 4.25 -8.55 -16.43
C ILE A 100 3.79 -9.76 -17.24
N ILE A 101 3.38 -9.58 -18.49
CA ILE A 101 2.95 -10.69 -19.36
C ILE A 101 4.10 -11.68 -19.60
N VAL A 102 5.29 -11.19 -19.92
CA VAL A 102 6.46 -12.07 -20.15
C VAL A 102 6.87 -12.75 -18.85
N PHE A 103 7.06 -12.00 -17.77
CA PHE A 103 7.59 -12.53 -16.51
C PHE A 103 6.60 -13.46 -15.79
N PHE A 104 5.32 -13.08 -15.67
CA PHE A 104 4.32 -13.89 -14.98
C PHE A 104 3.54 -14.80 -15.92
N GLY A 105 3.23 -14.37 -17.15
CA GLY A 105 2.54 -15.22 -18.12
C GLY A 105 3.45 -16.33 -18.63
N ILE A 106 4.59 -15.99 -19.23
CA ILE A 106 5.54 -16.99 -19.77
C ILE A 106 6.42 -17.56 -18.65
N GLY A 107 6.95 -16.71 -17.78
CA GLY A 107 7.87 -17.16 -16.72
C GLY A 107 7.22 -18.11 -15.71
N SER A 108 5.90 -18.06 -15.49
CA SER A 108 5.22 -19.06 -14.63
C SER A 108 5.23 -20.48 -15.17
N LEU A 109 5.52 -20.67 -16.46
CA LEU A 109 5.73 -22.00 -17.05
C LEU A 109 7.07 -22.63 -16.63
N PHE A 110 8.03 -21.80 -16.20
CA PHE A 110 9.41 -22.23 -15.92
C PHE A 110 9.86 -21.97 -14.48
N ILE A 111 9.26 -20.99 -13.79
CA ILE A 111 9.64 -20.59 -12.44
C ILE A 111 8.69 -21.25 -11.43
N PRO A 112 9.21 -21.96 -10.41
CA PRO A 112 8.37 -22.57 -9.39
C PRO A 112 7.48 -21.55 -8.68
N TYR A 113 6.22 -21.93 -8.42
CA TYR A 113 5.23 -21.06 -7.76
C TYR A 113 5.74 -20.42 -6.47
N LYS A 114 6.46 -21.17 -5.61
CA LYS A 114 7.04 -20.64 -4.36
C LYS A 114 8.03 -19.50 -4.62
N VAL A 115 8.83 -19.59 -5.69
CA VAL A 115 9.80 -18.56 -6.05
C VAL A 115 9.09 -17.30 -6.55
N LEU A 116 8.10 -17.45 -7.44
CA LEU A 116 7.26 -16.32 -7.89
C LEU A 116 6.55 -15.66 -6.72
N TYR A 117 5.99 -16.46 -5.81
CA TYR A 117 5.35 -15.96 -4.59
C TYR A 117 6.32 -15.14 -3.74
N LEU A 118 7.53 -15.65 -3.47
CA LEU A 118 8.53 -14.94 -2.69
C LEU A 118 8.97 -13.61 -3.34
N ILE A 119 9.13 -13.59 -4.67
CA ILE A 119 9.45 -12.36 -5.41
C ILE A 119 8.32 -11.33 -5.25
N THR A 120 7.07 -11.74 -5.51
CA THR A 120 5.90 -10.84 -5.42
C THR A 120 5.65 -10.37 -3.98
N ALA A 121 5.80 -11.26 -2.99
CA ALA A 121 5.69 -10.92 -1.57
C ALA A 121 6.78 -9.94 -1.15
N SER A 122 8.03 -10.16 -1.56
CA SER A 122 9.14 -9.25 -1.28
C SER A 122 8.92 -7.88 -1.88
N TRP A 123 8.46 -7.84 -3.14
CA TRP A 123 8.14 -6.59 -3.81
C TRP A 123 6.99 -5.84 -3.14
N THR A 124 5.97 -6.57 -2.68
CA THR A 124 4.84 -6.02 -1.93
C THR A 124 5.30 -5.37 -0.62
N VAL A 125 6.10 -6.08 0.18
CA VAL A 125 6.64 -5.54 1.44
C VAL A 125 7.55 -4.34 1.18
N TYR A 126 8.43 -4.45 0.18
CA TYR A 126 9.29 -3.35 -0.24
C TYR A 126 8.49 -2.11 -0.59
N HIS A 127 7.44 -2.25 -1.42
CA HIS A 127 6.57 -1.16 -1.82
C HIS A 127 5.92 -0.45 -0.62
N VAL A 128 5.26 -1.22 0.25
CA VAL A 128 4.58 -0.71 1.46
C VAL A 128 5.54 0.09 2.34
N LEU A 129 6.69 -0.50 2.67
CA LEU A 129 7.63 0.11 3.61
C LEU A 129 8.43 1.25 3.00
N LYS A 130 8.76 1.18 1.70
CA LYS A 130 9.39 2.27 0.96
C LYS A 130 8.52 3.50 0.93
N GLN A 131 7.20 3.38 0.76
CA GLN A 131 6.31 4.54 0.79
C GLN A 131 6.33 5.22 2.16
N GLN A 132 6.19 4.44 3.25
CA GLN A 132 6.17 4.98 4.60
C GLN A 132 7.48 5.66 4.97
N HIS A 133 8.62 5.03 4.65
CA HIS A 133 9.93 5.63 4.84
C HIS A 133 10.15 6.83 3.92
N GLY A 134 9.68 6.78 2.67
CA GLY A 134 9.78 7.87 1.70
C GLY A 134 9.07 9.14 2.17
N ILE A 135 7.89 9.01 2.77
CA ILE A 135 7.19 10.11 3.44
C ILE A 135 7.99 10.58 4.66
N GLY A 136 8.48 9.63 5.47
CA GLY A 136 9.34 9.90 6.62
C GLY A 136 10.61 10.68 6.24
N LYS A 137 11.20 10.45 5.07
CA LYS A 137 12.39 11.18 4.59
C LYS A 137 12.15 12.68 4.52
N GLY A 138 10.96 13.10 4.07
CA GLY A 138 10.57 14.51 4.00
C GLY A 138 10.45 15.19 5.37
N VAL A 139 10.06 14.42 6.39
CA VAL A 139 9.83 14.91 7.77
C VAL A 139 11.10 14.82 8.62
N CYS A 140 11.77 13.66 8.61
CA CYS A 140 12.92 13.36 9.46
C CYS A 140 14.21 14.03 8.97
N ARG A 141 14.34 14.28 7.65
CA ARG A 141 15.53 14.86 7.01
C ARG A 141 16.85 14.15 7.39
N LEU A 142 16.79 12.83 7.56
CA LEU A 142 17.96 12.01 7.84
C LEU A 142 18.99 12.09 6.69
N PRO A 143 20.30 11.95 6.97
CA PRO A 143 21.28 11.75 5.92
C PRO A 143 21.00 10.45 5.17
N ALA A 144 21.46 10.39 3.91
CA ALA A 144 21.10 9.32 2.98
C ALA A 144 21.44 7.92 3.53
N TRP A 145 22.60 7.75 4.15
CA TRP A 145 23.01 6.46 4.71
C TRP A 145 22.08 5.97 5.82
N ALA A 146 21.68 6.85 6.74
CA ALA A 146 20.80 6.50 7.86
C ALA A 146 19.40 6.17 7.35
N PHE A 147 18.90 6.96 6.39
CA PHE A 147 17.64 6.67 5.71
C PHE A 147 17.63 5.28 5.06
N TYR A 148 18.64 4.93 4.26
CA TYR A 148 18.69 3.64 3.59
C TYR A 148 18.94 2.49 4.55
N LEU A 149 19.71 2.68 5.63
CA LEU A 149 19.89 1.68 6.67
C LEU A 149 18.54 1.32 7.32
N LEU A 150 17.77 2.31 7.78
CA LEU A 150 16.46 2.09 8.39
C LEU A 150 15.47 1.47 7.41
N LEU A 151 15.45 1.93 6.16
CA LEU A 151 14.60 1.38 5.11
C LEU A 151 14.90 -0.10 4.87
N TRP A 152 16.16 -0.46 4.63
CA TRP A 152 16.52 -1.82 4.27
C TRP A 152 16.40 -2.79 5.43
N LEU A 153 16.72 -2.36 6.66
CA LEU A 153 16.44 -3.17 7.86
C LEU A 153 14.94 -3.42 8.03
N SER A 154 14.12 -2.39 7.84
CA SER A 154 12.65 -2.52 7.90
C SER A 154 12.12 -3.45 6.82
N VAL A 155 12.58 -3.29 5.58
CA VAL A 155 12.19 -4.14 4.44
C VAL A 155 12.60 -5.59 4.68
N ALA A 156 13.85 -5.84 5.05
CA ALA A 156 14.33 -7.19 5.30
C ALA A 156 13.54 -7.86 6.45
N ALA A 157 13.38 -7.17 7.59
CA ALA A 157 12.58 -7.69 8.70
C ALA A 157 11.13 -7.96 8.29
N GLY A 158 10.52 -7.00 7.59
CA GLY A 158 9.15 -7.12 7.08
C GLY A 158 8.97 -8.31 6.14
N ILE A 159 9.95 -8.60 5.28
CA ILE A 159 9.91 -9.75 4.36
C ILE A 159 9.87 -11.05 5.16
N PHE A 160 10.79 -11.23 6.11
CA PHE A 160 10.80 -12.45 6.92
C PHE A 160 9.55 -12.62 7.79
N ILE A 161 9.03 -11.53 8.36
CA ILE A 161 7.73 -11.55 9.08
C ILE A 161 6.61 -11.98 8.13
N TYR A 162 6.53 -11.37 6.95
CA TYR A 162 5.48 -11.66 5.97
C TYR A 162 5.55 -13.10 5.47
N VAL A 163 6.75 -13.59 5.12
CA VAL A 163 6.98 -14.98 4.74
C VAL A 163 6.59 -15.93 5.86
N GLY A 164 7.01 -15.63 7.10
CA GLY A 164 6.66 -16.44 8.28
C GLY A 164 5.16 -16.53 8.54
N ILE A 165 4.39 -15.49 8.21
CA ILE A 165 2.93 -15.50 8.33
C ILE A 165 2.28 -16.29 7.19
N PHE A 166 2.59 -15.94 5.94
CA PHE A 166 1.83 -16.44 4.79
C PHE A 166 2.30 -17.83 4.31
N LEU A 167 3.55 -18.21 4.57
CA LEU A 167 4.04 -19.56 4.27
C LEU A 167 4.04 -20.48 5.49
N LYS A 168 3.42 -20.11 6.62
CA LYS A 168 3.46 -20.89 7.86
C LYS A 168 3.10 -22.38 7.69
N ASN A 169 2.15 -22.69 6.81
CA ASN A 169 1.68 -24.07 6.55
C ASN A 169 2.55 -24.82 5.53
N SER A 170 3.52 -24.14 4.90
CA SER A 170 4.42 -24.68 3.88
C SER A 170 5.88 -24.75 4.35
N LEU A 171 6.17 -24.24 5.55
CA LEU A 171 7.47 -24.24 6.18
C LEU A 171 7.54 -25.39 7.18
N ASP A 172 8.66 -26.08 7.24
CA ASP A 172 8.92 -27.01 8.33
C ASP A 172 9.25 -26.24 9.64
N ALA A 173 9.37 -26.98 10.75
CA ALA A 173 9.63 -26.39 12.07
C ALA A 173 10.98 -25.65 12.11
N GLN A 174 12.00 -26.18 11.43
CA GLN A 174 13.35 -25.60 11.42
C GLN A 174 13.39 -24.31 10.60
N GLN A 175 12.77 -24.31 9.41
CA GLN A 175 12.61 -23.15 8.56
C GLN A 175 11.82 -22.05 9.25
N SER A 176 10.74 -22.40 9.94
CA SER A 176 9.92 -21.47 10.72
C SER A 176 10.74 -20.80 11.82
N GLU A 177 11.56 -21.56 12.53
CA GLU A 177 12.45 -21.04 13.56
C GLU A 177 13.54 -20.13 12.99
N TRP A 178 14.18 -20.52 11.88
CA TRP A 178 15.16 -19.67 11.20
C TRP A 178 14.57 -18.34 10.75
N ILE A 179 13.39 -18.36 10.13
CA ILE A 179 12.67 -17.14 9.73
C ILE A 179 12.40 -16.26 10.94
N ARG A 180 11.95 -16.84 12.05
CA ARG A 180 11.69 -16.12 13.30
C ARG A 180 12.95 -15.48 13.88
N GLN A 181 14.07 -16.20 13.91
CA GLN A 181 15.36 -15.71 14.41
C GLN A 181 15.94 -14.59 13.55
N ILE A 182 15.85 -14.73 12.22
CA ILE A 182 16.28 -13.68 11.28
C ILE A 182 15.42 -12.44 11.47
N ALA A 183 14.09 -12.59 11.50
CA ALA A 183 13.18 -11.48 11.76
C ALA A 183 13.46 -10.78 13.11
N ALA A 184 13.73 -11.55 14.17
CA ALA A 184 14.08 -11.04 15.49
C ALA A 184 15.38 -10.21 15.43
N THR A 185 16.41 -10.75 14.81
CA THR A 185 17.73 -10.11 14.69
C THR A 185 17.64 -8.81 13.90
N LEU A 186 16.98 -8.83 12.73
CA LEU A 186 16.78 -7.64 11.90
C LEU A 186 15.94 -6.58 12.61
N THR A 187 14.92 -6.99 13.37
CA THR A 187 14.09 -6.07 14.16
C THR A 187 14.91 -5.44 15.31
N ALA A 188 15.75 -6.22 15.98
CA ALA A 188 16.64 -5.70 17.02
C ALA A 188 17.67 -4.71 16.44
N LEU A 189 18.28 -5.05 15.30
CA LEU A 189 19.19 -4.16 14.57
C LEU A 189 18.49 -2.87 14.12
N LEU A 190 17.23 -2.96 13.67
CA LEU A 190 16.42 -1.79 13.32
C LEU A 190 16.23 -0.87 14.54
N VAL A 191 15.91 -1.42 15.72
CA VAL A 191 15.76 -0.63 16.95
C VAL A 191 17.08 0.07 17.30
N VAL A 192 18.20 -0.65 17.27
CA VAL A 192 19.54 -0.08 17.55
C VAL A 192 19.87 1.03 16.54
N ALA A 193 19.64 0.78 15.24
CA ALA A 193 19.86 1.76 14.19
C ALA A 193 18.96 3.00 14.35
N SER A 194 17.71 2.84 14.79
CA SER A 194 16.80 3.95 15.08
C SER A 194 17.26 4.76 16.29
N ILE A 195 17.73 4.11 17.37
CA ILE A 195 18.32 4.81 18.53
C ILE A 195 19.55 5.62 18.10
N ALA A 196 20.42 5.05 17.27
CA ALA A 196 21.62 5.74 16.77
C ALA A 196 21.25 6.92 15.85
N SER A 197 20.24 6.73 14.97
CA SER A 197 19.81 7.72 13.99
C SER A 197 18.97 8.84 14.59
N GLN A 198 18.35 8.64 15.75
CA GLN A 198 17.47 9.65 16.37
C GLN A 198 18.17 10.98 16.65
N ARG A 199 19.49 10.93 16.94
CA ARG A 199 20.31 12.11 17.23
C ARG A 199 20.45 13.03 16.00
N GLN A 200 20.28 12.47 14.81
CA GLN A 200 20.38 13.18 13.54
C GLN A 200 19.05 13.82 13.12
N VAL A 201 17.95 13.50 13.80
CA VAL A 201 16.63 14.08 13.53
C VAL A 201 16.45 15.35 14.34
N GLN A 202 16.31 16.48 13.63
CA GLN A 202 16.31 17.82 14.23
C GLN A 202 15.03 18.14 15.02
N THR A 203 13.88 17.59 14.64
CA THR A 203 12.58 17.94 15.22
C THR A 203 11.99 16.80 16.03
N THR A 204 11.28 17.11 17.12
CA THR A 204 10.55 16.12 17.92
C THR A 204 9.49 15.41 17.07
N PHE A 205 8.81 16.15 16.19
CA PHE A 205 7.84 15.57 15.26
C PHE A 205 8.49 14.56 14.30
N GLY A 206 9.66 14.87 13.75
CA GLY A 206 10.42 13.92 12.94
C GLY A 206 10.85 12.68 13.72
N LYS A 207 11.24 12.83 14.99
CA LYS A 207 11.57 11.68 15.85
C LYS A 207 10.37 10.76 16.02
N PHE A 208 9.18 11.30 16.25
CA PHE A 208 7.95 10.52 16.30
C PHE A 208 7.67 9.81 14.97
N PHE A 209 7.93 10.44 13.82
CA PHE A 209 7.72 9.81 12.51
C PHE A 209 8.68 8.65 12.26
N MET A 210 9.95 8.84 12.63
CA MET A 210 10.97 7.80 12.56
C MET A 210 10.64 6.62 13.48
N TRP A 211 10.24 6.90 14.73
CA TRP A 211 9.83 5.86 15.67
C TRP A 211 8.53 5.19 15.26
N GLY A 212 7.57 5.92 14.67
CA GLY A 212 6.37 5.33 14.07
C GLY A 212 6.75 4.26 13.04
N ASN A 213 7.63 4.58 12.10
CA ASN A 213 8.11 3.62 11.08
C ASN A 213 8.82 2.41 11.72
N THR A 214 9.62 2.63 12.76
CA THR A 214 10.29 1.56 13.50
C THR A 214 9.26 0.66 14.20
N LEU A 215 8.29 1.27 14.88
CA LEU A 215 7.27 0.59 15.66
C LEU A 215 6.27 -0.18 14.77
N LEU A 216 6.09 0.20 13.50
CA LEU A 216 5.36 -0.62 12.52
C LEU A 216 5.97 -2.02 12.48
N ILE A 217 7.29 -2.13 12.31
CA ILE A 217 7.99 -3.42 12.19
C ILE A 217 8.06 -4.14 13.54
N VAL A 218 8.46 -3.43 14.60
CA VAL A 218 8.59 -4.02 15.94
C VAL A 218 7.27 -4.61 16.43
N SER A 219 6.17 -3.88 16.26
CA SER A 219 4.86 -4.35 16.70
C SER A 219 4.34 -5.49 15.82
N SER A 220 4.59 -5.44 14.51
CA SER A 220 4.26 -6.54 13.60
C SER A 220 5.04 -7.81 13.95
N PHE A 221 6.34 -7.69 14.27
CA PHE A 221 7.15 -8.82 14.73
C PHE A 221 6.63 -9.38 16.06
N TYR A 222 6.35 -8.52 17.04
CA TYR A 222 5.78 -8.94 18.32
C TYR A 222 4.48 -9.72 18.11
N LEU A 223 3.51 -9.16 17.37
CA LEU A 223 2.22 -9.81 17.10
C LEU A 223 2.38 -11.11 16.31
N TYR A 224 3.33 -11.17 15.37
CA TYR A 224 3.71 -12.39 14.66
C TYR A 224 4.17 -13.50 15.62
N THR A 225 5.09 -13.19 16.54
CA THR A 225 5.56 -14.19 17.53
C THR A 225 4.45 -14.63 18.49
N GLN A 226 3.44 -13.79 18.70
CA GLN A 226 2.28 -14.09 19.53
C GLN A 226 1.14 -14.75 18.72
N GLN A 227 1.37 -15.07 17.44
CA GLN A 227 0.40 -15.69 16.52
C GLN A 227 -0.82 -14.82 16.14
N TYR A 228 -0.84 -13.53 16.51
CA TYR A 228 -1.87 -12.56 16.09
C TYR A 228 -1.56 -12.03 14.68
N TYR A 229 -1.53 -12.94 13.71
CA TYR A 229 -1.10 -12.66 12.33
C TYR A 229 -1.94 -11.59 11.64
N PHE A 230 -3.25 -11.61 11.84
CA PHE A 230 -4.16 -10.60 11.30
C PHE A 230 -3.74 -9.18 11.74
N LEU A 231 -3.52 -8.98 13.05
CA LEU A 231 -3.11 -7.68 13.58
C LEU A 231 -1.70 -7.30 13.10
N ALA A 232 -0.79 -8.27 13.00
CA ALA A 232 0.57 -8.04 12.49
C ALA A 232 0.58 -7.50 11.06
N ILE A 233 -0.33 -7.93 10.20
CA ILE A 233 -0.44 -7.44 8.81
C ILE A 233 -1.26 -6.15 8.74
N LEU A 234 -2.29 -6.02 9.57
CA LEU A 234 -3.18 -4.86 9.59
C LEU A 234 -2.43 -3.56 9.83
N ILE A 235 -1.49 -3.54 10.78
CA ILE A 235 -0.73 -2.35 11.16
C ILE A 235 -0.06 -1.67 9.94
N PRO A 236 0.87 -2.32 9.22
CA PRO A 236 1.54 -1.68 8.09
C PRO A 236 0.60 -1.40 6.93
N ARG A 237 -0.41 -2.25 6.71
CA ARG A 237 -1.36 -2.10 5.61
C ARG A 237 -2.29 -0.92 5.80
N LEU A 238 -2.92 -0.78 6.97
CA LEU A 238 -3.83 0.32 7.24
C LEU A 238 -3.11 1.66 7.08
N VAL A 239 -1.90 1.81 7.64
CA VAL A 239 -1.13 3.05 7.52
C VAL A 239 -0.81 3.34 6.05
N HIS A 240 -0.40 2.33 5.28
CA HIS A 240 -0.09 2.46 3.86
C HIS A 240 -1.32 2.82 3.01
N ASP A 241 -2.38 2.03 3.09
CA ASP A 241 -3.61 2.19 2.33
C ASP A 241 -4.29 3.53 2.64
N ALA A 242 -4.44 3.87 3.93
CA ALA A 242 -5.06 5.13 4.33
C ALA A 242 -4.21 6.32 3.88
N THR A 243 -2.88 6.20 3.92
CA THR A 243 -1.99 7.22 3.36
C THR A 243 -2.23 7.39 1.86
N ALA A 244 -2.30 6.30 1.09
CA ALA A 244 -2.57 6.37 -0.35
C ALA A 244 -3.91 7.05 -0.63
N TYR A 245 -4.98 6.67 0.08
CA TYR A 245 -6.29 7.32 -0.06
C TYR A 245 -6.28 8.81 0.29
N ILE A 246 -5.57 9.22 1.34
CA ILE A 246 -5.42 10.65 1.68
C ILE A 246 -4.81 11.41 0.50
N PHE A 247 -3.78 10.85 -0.15
CA PHE A 247 -3.19 11.47 -1.34
C PHE A 247 -4.18 11.50 -2.50
N TYR A 248 -4.85 10.38 -2.81
CA TYR A 248 -5.74 10.29 -3.96
C TYR A 248 -6.95 11.21 -3.82
N VAL A 249 -7.57 11.22 -2.64
CA VAL A 249 -8.72 12.09 -2.36
C VAL A 249 -8.31 13.56 -2.35
N THR A 250 -7.14 13.90 -1.79
CA THR A 250 -6.65 15.29 -1.84
C THR A 250 -6.39 15.75 -3.27
N HIS A 251 -5.79 14.88 -4.08
CA HIS A 251 -5.58 15.12 -5.50
C HIS A 251 -6.91 15.41 -6.20
N ASP A 252 -7.88 14.50 -6.06
CA ASP A 252 -9.15 14.58 -6.78
C ASP A 252 -10.00 15.75 -6.31
N TYR A 253 -10.00 16.06 -5.01
CA TYR A 253 -10.61 17.27 -4.49
C TYR A 253 -10.03 18.52 -5.16
N ASN A 254 -8.71 18.64 -5.17
CA ASN A 254 -8.03 19.82 -5.75
C ASN A 254 -8.20 19.93 -7.27
N LYS A 255 -8.40 18.81 -7.98
CA LYS A 255 -8.59 18.79 -9.43
C LYS A 255 -10.06 18.95 -9.86
N HIS A 256 -11.01 18.39 -9.10
CA HIS A 256 -12.38 18.16 -9.57
C HIS A 256 -13.47 18.85 -8.74
N HIS A 257 -13.22 19.29 -7.50
CA HIS A 257 -14.26 19.84 -6.63
C HIS A 257 -15.01 21.05 -7.23
N ARG A 258 -14.26 22.00 -7.81
CA ARG A 258 -14.87 23.20 -8.41
C ARG A 258 -15.39 22.96 -9.82
N GLN A 259 -14.66 22.17 -10.60
CA GLN A 259 -14.95 21.90 -12.00
C GLN A 259 -14.59 20.45 -12.31
N PRO A 260 -15.58 19.53 -12.34
CA PRO A 260 -15.36 18.15 -12.71
C PRO A 260 -14.81 18.03 -14.14
N ARG A 261 -13.58 17.51 -14.28
CA ARG A 261 -12.84 17.49 -15.56
C ARG A 261 -12.93 16.17 -16.31
N ASN A 262 -13.23 15.06 -15.64
CA ASN A 262 -13.37 13.75 -16.27
C ASN A 262 -14.80 13.22 -16.14
N TRP A 263 -15.13 12.21 -16.94
CA TRP A 263 -16.47 11.63 -16.99
C TRP A 263 -16.94 11.09 -15.63
N LEU A 264 -16.03 10.50 -14.85
CA LEU A 264 -16.32 9.93 -13.54
C LEU A 264 -16.84 10.99 -12.58
N TYR A 265 -16.10 12.09 -12.42
CA TYR A 265 -16.48 13.18 -11.53
C TYR A 265 -17.63 14.04 -12.08
N GLN A 266 -17.78 14.13 -13.41
CA GLN A 266 -18.93 14.79 -14.03
C GLN A 266 -20.24 14.04 -13.72
N TYR A 267 -20.22 12.70 -13.80
CA TYR A 267 -21.38 11.89 -13.45
C TYR A 267 -21.66 11.95 -11.95
N ALA A 268 -20.63 11.85 -11.11
CA ALA A 268 -20.78 12.01 -9.66
C ALA A 268 -21.42 13.36 -9.28
N ALA A 269 -21.01 14.45 -9.92
CA ALA A 269 -21.60 15.77 -9.72
C ALA A 269 -23.09 15.83 -10.12
N ARG A 270 -23.49 15.17 -11.21
CA ARG A 270 -24.91 15.06 -11.59
C ARG A 270 -25.74 14.29 -10.56
N CYS A 271 -25.13 13.33 -9.88
CA CYS A 271 -25.76 12.55 -8.82
C CYS A 271 -25.62 13.19 -7.42
N ASN A 272 -25.10 14.41 -7.30
CA ASN A 272 -24.81 15.08 -6.03
C ASN A 272 -23.89 14.28 -5.08
N VAL A 273 -23.01 13.45 -5.65
CA VAL A 273 -22.03 12.67 -4.88
C VAL A 273 -20.79 13.51 -4.63
N HIS A 274 -20.41 13.65 -3.36
CA HIS A 274 -19.26 14.46 -2.98
C HIS A 274 -17.92 13.85 -3.43
N VAL A 275 -16.99 14.66 -3.93
CA VAL A 275 -15.71 14.19 -4.51
C VAL A 275 -14.90 13.29 -3.58
N PHE A 276 -14.97 13.53 -2.27
CA PHE A 276 -14.25 12.72 -1.27
C PHE A 276 -14.65 11.25 -1.23
N ILE A 277 -15.91 10.92 -1.57
CA ILE A 277 -16.43 9.57 -1.44
C ILE A 277 -16.42 8.79 -2.76
N VAL A 278 -16.33 9.48 -3.90
CA VAL A 278 -16.40 8.85 -5.23
C VAL A 278 -15.33 7.77 -5.36
N LEU A 279 -14.05 8.12 -5.20
CA LEU A 279 -12.96 7.17 -5.40
C LEU A 279 -12.94 6.06 -4.33
N PRO A 280 -13.04 6.33 -3.01
CA PRO A 280 -13.10 5.27 -1.99
C PRO A 280 -14.25 4.30 -2.20
N VAL A 281 -15.47 4.78 -2.43
CA VAL A 281 -16.65 3.92 -2.60
C VAL A 281 -16.57 3.12 -3.89
N LEU A 282 -16.22 3.76 -5.01
CA LEU A 282 -16.11 3.06 -6.29
C LEU A 282 -15.02 1.99 -6.28
N SER A 283 -13.85 2.33 -5.74
CA SER A 283 -12.73 1.38 -5.67
C SER A 283 -13.01 0.22 -4.72
N PHE A 284 -13.67 0.46 -3.59
CA PHE A 284 -14.12 -0.59 -2.67
C PHE A 284 -15.16 -1.50 -3.33
N LEU A 285 -16.21 -0.92 -3.93
CA LEU A 285 -17.26 -1.69 -4.60
C LEU A 285 -16.68 -2.54 -5.73
N LEU A 286 -15.82 -1.96 -6.57
CA LEU A 286 -15.19 -2.67 -7.67
C LEU A 286 -14.24 -3.77 -7.17
N ALA A 287 -13.44 -3.50 -6.14
CA ALA A 287 -12.60 -4.50 -5.51
C ALA A 287 -13.43 -5.67 -4.95
N PHE A 288 -14.52 -5.37 -4.24
CA PHE A 288 -15.43 -6.39 -3.72
C PHE A 288 -16.05 -7.22 -4.85
N LEU A 289 -16.60 -6.59 -5.89
CA LEU A 289 -17.24 -7.30 -7.01
C LEU A 289 -16.24 -8.19 -7.76
N LEU A 290 -15.04 -7.67 -8.06
CA LEU A 290 -13.99 -8.43 -8.73
C LEU A 290 -13.52 -9.60 -7.87
N GLN A 291 -13.40 -9.41 -6.56
CA GLN A 291 -12.86 -10.41 -5.66
C GLN A 291 -13.89 -11.49 -5.27
N ALA A 292 -15.16 -11.12 -5.11
CA ALA A 292 -16.22 -12.04 -4.71
C ALA A 292 -16.85 -12.79 -5.90
N TYR A 293 -17.01 -12.12 -7.05
CA TYR A 293 -17.78 -12.64 -8.19
C TYR A 293 -17.02 -12.67 -9.51
N GLY A 294 -15.83 -12.06 -9.58
CA GLY A 294 -15.13 -11.87 -10.84
C GLY A 294 -14.72 -13.19 -11.51
N ASP A 295 -14.17 -14.14 -10.74
CA ASP A 295 -13.74 -15.44 -11.27
C ASP A 295 -14.93 -16.27 -11.77
N GLU A 296 -16.03 -16.28 -11.02
CA GLU A 296 -17.27 -17.00 -11.40
C GLU A 296 -17.88 -16.42 -12.68
N LEU A 297 -17.92 -15.08 -12.80
CA LEU A 297 -18.42 -14.41 -13.99
C LEU A 297 -17.57 -14.76 -15.22
N VAL A 298 -16.24 -14.76 -15.09
CA VAL A 298 -15.36 -15.15 -16.21
C VAL A 298 -15.58 -16.61 -16.58
N ASN A 299 -15.64 -17.51 -15.61
CA ASN A 299 -15.89 -18.93 -15.88
C ASN A 299 -17.24 -19.16 -16.55
N PHE A 300 -18.31 -18.48 -16.10
CA PHE A 300 -19.62 -18.54 -16.74
C PHE A 300 -19.55 -18.14 -18.22
N ILE A 301 -18.88 -17.03 -18.53
CA ILE A 301 -18.70 -16.55 -19.91
C ILE A 301 -17.86 -17.53 -20.73
N THR A 302 -16.70 -17.97 -20.21
CA THR A 302 -15.77 -18.82 -20.97
C THR A 302 -16.33 -20.22 -21.19
N GLN A 303 -17.08 -20.75 -20.23
CA GLN A 303 -17.75 -22.04 -20.36
C GLN A 303 -18.90 -21.96 -21.35
N THR A 304 -19.71 -20.90 -21.29
CA THR A 304 -20.86 -20.71 -22.21
C THR A 304 -20.42 -20.48 -23.65
N LEU A 305 -19.37 -19.69 -23.88
CA LEU A 305 -18.95 -19.30 -25.23
C LEU A 305 -17.89 -20.22 -25.85
N PHE A 306 -17.02 -20.81 -25.04
CA PHE A 306 -15.83 -21.54 -25.51
C PHE A 306 -15.70 -22.94 -24.92
N GLY A 307 -16.59 -23.36 -24.01
CA GLY A 307 -16.50 -24.66 -23.34
C GLY A 307 -15.24 -24.84 -22.49
N THR A 308 -14.63 -23.73 -22.03
CA THR A 308 -13.39 -23.76 -21.24
C THR A 308 -13.56 -23.01 -19.92
N GLU A 309 -12.82 -23.43 -18.89
CA GLU A 309 -12.74 -22.75 -17.60
C GLU A 309 -11.35 -22.13 -17.44
N ILE A 310 -11.30 -20.91 -16.89
CA ILE A 310 -10.04 -20.20 -16.63
C ILE A 310 -9.89 -20.03 -15.12
N TYR A 311 -8.99 -20.82 -14.55
CA TYR A 311 -8.75 -20.77 -13.11
C TYR A 311 -8.21 -19.40 -12.66
N LYS A 312 -8.96 -18.74 -11.77
CA LYS A 312 -8.58 -17.47 -11.09
C LYS A 312 -8.17 -16.32 -12.01
N ALA A 313 -8.88 -16.17 -13.13
CA ALA A 313 -8.62 -15.13 -14.13
C ALA A 313 -8.64 -13.71 -13.55
N ILE A 314 -9.56 -13.42 -12.63
CA ILE A 314 -9.68 -12.11 -12.00
C ILE A 314 -8.81 -12.01 -10.76
N THR A 315 -8.94 -12.94 -9.81
CA THR A 315 -8.26 -12.82 -8.52
C THR A 315 -6.74 -12.92 -8.61
N LEU A 316 -6.23 -13.81 -9.47
CA LEU A 316 -4.79 -13.94 -9.70
C LEU A 316 -4.33 -13.13 -10.91
N GLY A 317 -5.09 -13.16 -12.01
CA GLY A 317 -4.73 -12.49 -13.26
C GLY A 317 -4.90 -10.97 -13.19
N LEU A 318 -6.14 -10.48 -13.25
CA LEU A 318 -6.43 -9.04 -13.32
C LEU A 318 -5.96 -8.30 -12.07
N LEU A 319 -6.34 -8.75 -10.87
CA LEU A 319 -5.96 -8.08 -9.62
C LEU A 319 -4.44 -8.17 -9.37
N GLY A 320 -3.81 -9.29 -9.73
CA GLY A 320 -2.35 -9.43 -9.68
C GLY A 320 -1.64 -8.45 -10.62
N TYR A 321 -2.14 -8.31 -11.86
CA TYR A 321 -1.66 -7.31 -12.80
C TYR A 321 -1.82 -5.89 -12.25
N LEU A 322 -3.00 -5.54 -11.75
CA LEU A 322 -3.27 -4.22 -11.18
C LEU A 322 -2.36 -3.93 -9.98
N ALA A 323 -2.11 -4.92 -9.11
CA ALA A 323 -1.20 -4.78 -7.97
C ALA A 323 0.23 -4.47 -8.42
N LEU A 324 0.77 -5.23 -9.37
CA LEU A 324 2.12 -5.02 -9.89
C LEU A 324 2.26 -3.68 -10.62
N MET A 325 1.24 -3.32 -11.42
CA MET A 325 1.19 -2.03 -12.09
C MET A 325 1.09 -0.87 -11.09
N HIS A 326 0.29 -1.02 -10.03
CA HIS A 326 0.19 -0.07 -8.93
C HIS A 326 1.55 0.15 -8.27
N TYR A 327 2.24 -0.93 -7.86
CA TYR A 327 3.55 -0.84 -7.21
C TYR A 327 4.60 -0.14 -8.09
N TYR A 328 4.55 -0.38 -9.41
CA TYR A 328 5.41 0.29 -10.37
C TYR A 328 5.06 1.77 -10.55
N THR A 329 3.79 2.09 -10.76
CA THR A 329 3.33 3.47 -11.04
C THR A 329 3.54 4.39 -9.84
N GLU A 330 3.23 3.92 -8.63
CA GLU A 330 3.48 4.61 -7.36
C GLU A 330 4.92 5.09 -7.20
N SER A 331 5.90 4.40 -7.80
CA SER A 331 7.30 4.79 -7.70
C SER A 331 7.63 6.10 -8.41
N PHE A 332 6.75 6.61 -9.28
CA PHE A 332 7.00 7.83 -10.06
C PHE A 332 5.80 8.77 -10.17
N VAL A 333 4.55 8.35 -9.94
CA VAL A 333 3.39 9.25 -10.10
C VAL A 333 3.36 10.36 -9.03
N TRP A 334 4.04 10.16 -7.90
CA TRP A 334 4.14 11.17 -6.84
C TRP A 334 5.47 11.95 -6.84
N SER A 335 6.34 11.72 -7.83
CA SER A 335 7.62 12.42 -7.93
C SER A 335 7.44 13.87 -8.44
N ALA A 336 8.47 14.71 -8.23
CA ALA A 336 8.49 16.07 -8.75
C ALA A 336 8.41 16.06 -10.29
N GLY A 337 7.58 16.95 -10.86
CA GLY A 337 7.35 17.02 -12.30
C GLY A 337 6.22 16.11 -12.81
N SER A 338 5.62 15.28 -11.96
CA SER A 338 4.43 14.49 -12.32
C SER A 338 3.16 15.36 -12.46
N PRO A 339 2.30 15.10 -13.47
CA PRO A 339 1.00 15.75 -13.61
C PRO A 339 -0.01 15.39 -12.50
N LEU A 340 0.22 14.33 -11.71
CA LEU A 340 -0.57 14.09 -10.49
C LEU A 340 -0.05 14.96 -9.33
N ARG A 341 1.27 15.05 -9.18
CA ARG A 341 1.89 15.71 -8.03
C ARG A 341 1.54 17.20 -7.93
N GLN A 342 1.21 17.87 -9.05
CA GLN A 342 0.83 19.28 -9.10
C GLN A 342 -0.41 19.63 -8.25
N TYR A 343 -1.29 18.66 -8.00
CA TYR A 343 -2.51 18.86 -7.19
C TYR A 343 -2.31 18.54 -5.71
N ILE A 344 -1.10 18.15 -5.29
CA ILE A 344 -0.80 17.83 -3.89
C ILE A 344 -0.03 18.99 -3.24
N ARG A 345 -0.42 19.33 -2.01
CA ARG A 345 0.32 20.25 -1.14
C ARG A 345 0.52 19.57 0.21
N PHE A 346 1.58 19.93 0.91
CA PHE A 346 1.87 19.41 2.24
C PHE A 346 1.71 20.50 3.29
N LYS A 347 1.17 20.14 4.45
CA LYS A 347 1.07 20.99 5.63
C LYS A 347 1.62 20.23 6.84
N LEU A 348 2.41 20.92 7.67
CA LEU A 348 2.93 20.40 8.94
C LEU A 348 1.88 20.43 10.06
#